data_AF-A0A3G1KUT0-F1
#
_entry.id   AF-A0A3G1KUT0-F1
#
_cell.length_a   1.000
_cell.length_b   1.000
_cell.length_c   1.000
_cell.angle_alpha   90.00
_cell.angle_beta   90.00
_cell.angle_gamma   90.00
#
_symmetry.space_group_name_H-M   'P 1'
#
loop_
_entity.id
_entity.type
_entity.pdbx_description
1 polymer ?
#
loop_
_entity_poly.entity_id
_entity_poly.type
_entity_poly.pdbx_seq_one_letter_code
_entity_poly.pdbx_strand_id
1 'polypeptide(L)'
;MKGSFFCRTRHVTKLIIGAIIASLVLLVAFSIRYPNLPKVLVYKAFREYVRISMTWKTRHWEEIEGQNFVLRFQSGDKNVAKMVLDNAEEAYVPVNNALDYYPRRKIPIILYPDTVSMNKSFGWAADESAMGVYWAGVIRVLSPNYWIEGGDIEAKFKSDGPMAHEYTHLIVDYLAGGNYPRWFTEGIAQREERKITGFEMALTGTEEIYPLSKMDAGYDLLPNQSAAYRQSLAMVDFLVERYGEDALKQILADLGKGNSMDGAFTNSIGINMQGFEAEFLHSIK
;
A
#
# COMPACT_ATOMS: atom_id res chain seq x y z
N MET A 1 -21.94 56.89 33.53
CA MET A 1 -20.81 56.15 32.90
C MET A 1 -20.87 54.61 33.01
N LYS A 2 -21.99 53.96 33.37
CA LYS A 2 -22.07 52.48 33.47
C LYS A 2 -22.67 51.76 32.23
N GLY A 3 -23.30 52.48 31.30
CA GLY A 3 -24.02 51.87 30.16
C GLY A 3 -23.17 51.43 28.96
N SER A 4 -22.02 52.07 28.70
CA SER A 4 -21.20 51.74 27.50
C SER A 4 -20.35 50.48 27.68
N PHE A 5 -19.99 50.13 28.92
CA PHE A 5 -19.17 48.96 29.22
C PHE A 5 -19.93 47.63 29.04
N PHE A 6 -21.22 47.62 29.41
CA PHE A 6 -22.10 46.45 29.31
C PHE A 6 -22.52 46.11 27.86
N CYS A 7 -22.60 47.13 26.99
CA CYS A 7 -22.92 46.95 25.57
C CYS A 7 -21.73 46.36 24.80
N ARG A 8 -20.51 46.81 25.13
CA ARG A 8 -19.27 46.33 24.50
C ARG A 8 -18.95 44.88 24.86
N THR A 9 -19.16 44.47 26.12
CA THR A 9 -18.99 43.07 26.54
C THR A 9 -19.98 42.14 25.86
N ARG A 10 -21.26 42.49 25.76
CA ARG A 10 -22.26 41.68 25.02
C ARG A 10 -21.91 41.51 23.54
N HIS A 11 -21.37 42.54 22.90
CA HIS A 11 -20.95 42.48 21.50
C HIS A 11 -19.72 41.58 21.31
N VAL A 12 -18.74 41.66 22.21
CA VAL A 12 -17.55 40.80 22.19
C VAL A 12 -17.95 39.34 22.45
N THR A 13 -18.83 39.06 23.40
CA THR A 13 -19.33 37.70 23.66
C THR A 13 -20.05 37.11 22.45
N LYS A 14 -20.88 37.88 21.73
CA LYS A 14 -21.54 37.43 20.49
C LYS A 14 -20.53 37.11 19.38
N LEU A 15 -19.49 37.92 19.24
CA LEU A 15 -18.41 37.67 18.26
C LEU A 15 -17.62 36.41 18.61
N ILE A 16 -17.29 36.19 19.89
CA ILE A 16 -16.59 34.99 20.35
C ILE A 16 -17.46 33.75 20.11
N ILE A 17 -18.75 33.78 20.48
CA ILE A 17 -19.67 32.66 20.23
C ILE A 17 -19.79 32.38 18.73
N GLY A 18 -19.92 33.43 17.91
CA GLY A 18 -19.96 33.29 16.45
C GLY A 18 -18.69 32.65 15.88
N ALA A 19 -17.52 33.05 16.36
CA ALA A 19 -16.23 32.47 15.96
C ALA A 19 -16.11 30.99 16.37
N ILE A 20 -16.58 30.63 17.58
CA ILE A 20 -16.61 29.25 18.06
C ILE A 20 -17.52 28.39 17.19
N ILE A 21 -18.74 28.86 16.90
CA ILE A 21 -19.69 28.14 16.04
C ILE A 21 -19.10 27.95 14.63
N ALA A 22 -18.53 29.00 14.03
CA ALA A 22 -17.90 28.91 12.72
C ALA A 22 -16.74 27.90 12.73
N SER A 23 -15.92 27.90 13.79
CA SER A 23 -14.82 26.94 13.96
C SER A 23 -15.33 25.50 14.08
N LEU A 24 -16.42 25.27 14.83
CA LEU A 24 -17.05 23.95 14.96
C LEU A 24 -17.62 23.47 13.62
N VAL A 25 -18.31 24.34 12.87
CA VAL A 25 -18.83 24.00 11.53
C VAL A 25 -17.70 23.61 10.59
N LEU A 26 -16.59 24.37 10.59
CA LEU A 26 -15.41 24.05 9.79
C LEU A 26 -14.78 22.71 10.22
N LEU A 27 -14.70 22.44 11.53
CA LEU A 27 -14.16 21.19 12.06
C LEU A 27 -15.03 19.97 11.68
N VAL A 28 -16.36 20.12 11.71
CA VAL A 28 -17.30 19.08 11.28
C VAL A 28 -17.18 18.85 9.78
N ALA A 29 -17.18 19.91 8.96
CA ALA A 29 -17.02 19.81 7.51
C ALA A 29 -15.67 19.16 7.15
N PHE A 30 -14.59 19.52 7.85
CA PHE A 30 -13.27 18.92 7.68
C PHE A 30 -13.26 17.44 8.05
N SER A 31 -13.87 17.05 9.17
CA SER A 31 -13.98 15.66 9.60
C SER A 31 -14.81 14.80 8.63
N ILE A 32 -15.88 15.36 8.06
CA ILE A 32 -16.69 14.69 7.02
C ILE A 32 -15.87 14.53 5.73
N ARG A 33 -15.09 15.55 5.36
CA ARG A 33 -14.28 15.54 4.12
C ARG A 33 -13.10 14.57 4.20
N TYR A 34 -12.47 14.44 5.36
CA TYR A 34 -11.27 13.64 5.59
C TYR A 34 -11.43 12.68 6.79
N PRO A 35 -12.38 11.73 6.71
CA PRO A 35 -12.76 10.89 7.85
C PRO A 35 -11.61 10.02 8.36
N ASN A 36 -10.68 9.64 7.49
CA ASN A 36 -9.57 8.75 7.82
C ASN A 36 -8.27 9.49 8.17
N LEU A 37 -8.25 10.82 8.19
CA LEU A 37 -7.02 11.58 8.42
C LEU A 37 -6.35 11.27 9.77
N PRO A 38 -7.06 11.19 10.91
CA PRO A 38 -6.45 10.79 12.18
C PRO A 38 -5.79 9.41 12.10
N LYS A 39 -6.47 8.43 11.46
CA LYS A 39 -5.93 7.08 11.24
C LYS A 39 -4.65 7.12 10.40
N VAL A 40 -4.64 7.88 9.30
CA VAL A 40 -3.46 8.05 8.44
C VAL A 40 -2.28 8.64 9.19
N LEU A 41 -2.49 9.68 10.00
CA LEU A 41 -1.41 10.33 10.76
C LEU A 41 -0.82 9.39 11.81
N VAL A 42 -1.68 8.71 12.58
CA VAL A 42 -1.25 7.71 13.57
C VAL A 42 -0.50 6.56 12.88
N TYR A 43 -1.02 6.06 11.75
CA TYR A 43 -0.39 4.98 11.01
C TYR A 43 0.99 5.36 10.45
N LYS A 44 1.16 6.58 9.91
CA LYS A 44 2.49 7.05 9.45
C LYS A 44 3.53 7.02 10.57
N ALA A 45 3.16 7.42 11.79
CA ALA A 45 4.05 7.33 12.95
C ALA A 45 4.32 5.86 13.35
N PHE A 46 3.28 5.02 13.36
CA PHE A 46 3.41 3.60 13.63
C PHE A 46 4.34 2.89 12.64
N ARG A 47 4.20 3.18 11.35
CA ARG A 47 5.08 2.66 10.29
C ARG A 47 6.55 2.98 10.54
N GLU A 48 6.87 4.23 10.86
CA GLU A 48 8.26 4.61 11.18
C GLU A 48 8.77 3.89 12.43
N TYR A 49 7.92 3.71 13.44
CA TYR A 49 8.26 2.92 14.61
C TYR A 49 8.57 1.45 14.25
N VAL A 50 7.73 0.80 13.44
CA VAL A 50 7.95 -0.59 13.00
C VAL A 50 9.26 -0.69 12.22
N ARG A 51 9.52 0.23 11.28
CA ARG A 51 10.75 0.28 10.48
C ARG A 51 12.01 0.39 11.37
N ILE A 52 12.00 1.30 12.33
CA ILE A 52 13.12 1.50 13.28
C ILE A 52 13.28 0.30 14.21
N SER A 53 12.17 -0.20 14.77
CA SER A 53 12.15 -1.37 15.65
C SER A 53 12.70 -2.61 14.95
N MET A 54 12.30 -2.86 13.70
CA MET A 54 12.78 -4.00 12.93
C MET A 54 14.28 -3.89 12.63
N THR A 55 14.75 -2.68 12.30
CA THR A 55 16.17 -2.40 12.09
C THR A 55 16.97 -2.71 13.36
N TRP A 56 16.46 -2.32 14.53
CA TRP A 56 17.09 -2.62 15.80
C TRP A 56 17.06 -4.10 16.19
N LYS A 57 15.96 -4.81 15.91
CA LYS A 57 15.83 -6.27 16.15
C LYS A 57 16.81 -7.09 15.31
N THR A 58 17.05 -6.66 14.08
CA THR A 58 17.91 -7.34 13.11
C THR A 58 19.35 -6.80 13.09
N ARG A 59 19.74 -5.92 14.03
CA ARG A 59 21.06 -5.26 14.05
C ARG A 59 22.27 -6.20 14.14
N HIS A 60 22.06 -7.45 14.55
CA HIS A 60 23.11 -8.46 14.70
C HIS A 60 23.23 -9.38 13.48
N TRP A 61 22.36 -9.18 12.48
CA TRP A 61 22.39 -9.92 11.23
C TRP A 61 23.45 -9.31 10.30
N GLU A 62 23.90 -10.08 9.31
CA GLU A 62 24.76 -9.53 8.26
C GLU A 62 23.95 -8.52 7.41
N GLU A 63 24.64 -7.50 6.92
CA GLU A 63 24.04 -6.41 6.17
C GLU A 63 24.84 -6.16 4.89
N ILE A 64 24.12 -5.96 3.79
CA ILE A 64 24.66 -5.36 2.57
C ILE A 64 23.81 -4.16 2.19
N GLU A 65 24.48 -3.09 1.78
CA GLU A 65 23.83 -1.86 1.35
C GLU A 65 23.87 -1.72 -0.16
N GLY A 66 22.72 -1.42 -0.75
CA GLY A 66 22.59 -0.97 -2.12
C GLY A 66 22.52 0.56 -2.21
N GLN A 67 22.11 1.08 -3.36
CA GLN A 67 21.87 2.50 -3.56
C GLN A 67 20.61 2.96 -2.83
N ASN A 68 19.53 2.18 -2.97
CA ASN A 68 18.19 2.53 -2.48
C ASN A 68 17.69 1.58 -1.38
N PHE A 69 18.33 0.41 -1.22
CA PHE A 69 17.93 -0.58 -0.23
C PHE A 69 19.04 -0.94 0.75
N VAL A 70 18.65 -1.47 1.91
CA VAL A 70 19.55 -2.12 2.88
C VAL A 70 18.99 -3.50 3.15
N LEU A 71 19.74 -4.55 2.80
CA LEU A 71 19.34 -5.94 3.01
C LEU A 71 20.03 -6.49 4.25
N ARG A 72 19.25 -7.05 5.18
CA ARG A 72 19.77 -7.84 6.31
C ARG A 72 19.40 -9.30 6.19
N PHE A 73 20.35 -10.19 6.49
CA PHE A 73 20.23 -11.63 6.31
C PHE A 73 21.09 -12.40 7.32
N GLN A 74 20.84 -13.69 7.50
CA GLN A 74 21.67 -14.57 8.33
C GLN A 74 22.75 -15.23 7.48
N SER A 75 23.88 -15.65 8.08
CA SER A 75 25.05 -16.15 7.36
C SER A 75 24.79 -17.30 6.37
N GLY A 76 23.73 -18.09 6.58
CA GLY A 76 23.32 -19.14 5.65
C GLY A 76 22.87 -18.65 4.28
N ASP A 77 22.42 -17.40 4.17
CA ASP A 77 21.87 -16.81 2.94
C ASP A 77 22.83 -15.85 2.23
N LYS A 78 24.10 -15.84 2.64
CA LYS A 78 25.13 -14.96 2.07
C LYS A 78 25.32 -15.14 0.56
N ASN A 79 25.15 -16.36 0.08
CA ASN A 79 25.28 -16.71 -1.34
C ASN A 79 24.19 -16.08 -2.23
N VAL A 80 23.01 -15.77 -1.67
CA VAL A 80 21.86 -15.23 -2.41
C VAL A 80 21.55 -13.77 -2.07
N ALA A 81 22.11 -13.24 -0.97
CA ALA A 81 21.82 -11.89 -0.50
C ALA A 81 22.04 -10.80 -1.56
N LYS A 82 23.19 -10.83 -2.27
CA LYS A 82 23.50 -9.82 -3.30
C LYS A 82 22.50 -9.86 -4.47
N MET A 83 22.13 -11.05 -4.91
CA MET A 83 21.14 -11.27 -5.96
C MET A 83 19.76 -10.71 -5.58
N VAL A 84 19.31 -10.95 -4.34
CA VAL A 84 18.04 -10.39 -3.82
C VAL A 84 18.09 -8.85 -3.79
N LEU A 85 19.21 -8.29 -3.31
CA LEU A 85 19.40 -6.84 -3.28
C LEU A 85 19.39 -6.23 -4.70
N ASP A 86 20.07 -6.86 -5.65
CA ASP A 86 20.14 -6.37 -7.03
C ASP A 86 18.77 -6.38 -7.71
N ASN A 87 17.98 -7.43 -7.50
CA ASN A 87 16.62 -7.50 -8.02
C ASN A 87 15.70 -6.40 -7.41
N ALA A 88 15.91 -6.04 -6.14
CA ALA A 88 15.24 -4.90 -5.53
C ALA A 88 15.64 -3.57 -6.20
N GLU A 89 16.93 -3.37 -6.46
CA GLU A 89 17.45 -2.17 -7.13
C GLU A 89 16.94 -2.06 -8.58
N GLU A 90 16.82 -3.17 -9.30
CA GLU A 90 16.23 -3.21 -10.65
C GLU A 90 14.76 -2.77 -10.66
N ALA A 91 13.98 -3.16 -9.64
CA ALA A 91 12.57 -2.76 -9.50
C ALA A 91 12.40 -1.28 -9.09
N TYR A 92 13.44 -0.63 -8.56
CA TYR A 92 13.34 0.70 -7.97
C TYR A 92 12.83 1.77 -8.95
N VAL A 93 13.53 1.94 -10.08
CA VAL A 93 13.24 3.01 -11.04
C VAL A 93 11.90 2.80 -11.75
N PRO A 94 11.57 1.60 -12.26
CA PRO A 94 10.28 1.36 -12.91
C PRO A 94 9.09 1.67 -12.00
N VAL A 95 9.07 1.16 -10.77
CA VAL A 95 7.96 1.38 -9.82
C VAL A 95 7.85 2.86 -9.43
N ASN A 96 8.97 3.53 -9.17
CA ASN A 96 8.94 4.95 -8.80
C ASN A 96 8.44 5.84 -9.93
N ASN A 97 8.81 5.52 -11.17
CA ASN A 97 8.32 6.24 -12.36
C ASN A 97 6.81 6.04 -12.54
N ALA A 98 6.32 4.82 -12.35
CA ALA A 98 4.91 4.51 -12.51
C ALA A 98 4.03 5.25 -11.48
N LEU A 99 4.48 5.33 -10.22
CA LEU A 99 3.71 5.90 -9.11
C LEU A 99 4.11 7.33 -8.73
N ASP A 100 5.08 7.92 -9.43
CA ASP A 100 5.63 9.27 -9.19
C ASP A 100 6.02 9.51 -7.72
N TYR A 101 6.71 8.55 -7.12
CA TYR A 101 7.15 8.63 -5.73
C TYR A 101 8.53 8.05 -5.52
N TYR A 102 9.38 8.84 -4.86
CA TYR A 102 10.77 8.49 -4.58
C TYR A 102 11.03 8.50 -3.07
N PRO A 103 11.24 7.32 -2.45
CA PRO A 103 11.59 7.23 -1.05
C PRO A 103 12.87 8.02 -0.72
N ARG A 104 12.83 8.85 0.32
CA ARG A 104 13.97 9.71 0.74
C ARG A 104 15.06 8.99 1.52
N ARG A 105 14.80 7.75 1.93
CA ARG A 105 15.67 6.94 2.78
C ARG A 105 15.77 5.56 2.18
N LYS A 106 16.88 4.88 2.43
CA LYS A 106 17.02 3.49 2.03
C LYS A 106 15.96 2.62 2.69
N ILE A 107 15.41 1.69 1.92
CA ILE A 107 14.34 0.79 2.35
C ILE A 107 14.96 -0.47 2.96
N PRO A 108 14.55 -0.89 4.17
CA PRO A 108 15.02 -2.13 4.74
C PRO A 108 14.32 -3.34 4.11
N ILE A 109 15.14 -4.30 3.68
CA ILE A 109 14.71 -5.64 3.28
C ILE A 109 15.29 -6.63 4.31
N ILE A 110 14.46 -7.54 4.80
CA ILE A 110 14.88 -8.61 5.71
C ILE A 110 14.70 -9.96 5.01
N LEU A 111 15.80 -10.66 4.77
CA LEU A 111 15.82 -11.98 4.15
C LEU A 111 15.74 -13.06 5.24
N TYR A 112 14.67 -13.85 5.22
CA TYR A 112 14.46 -14.93 6.18
C TYR A 112 14.81 -16.29 5.55
N PRO A 113 15.49 -17.18 6.29
CA PRO A 113 15.91 -18.47 5.77
C PRO A 113 14.74 -19.45 5.55
N ASP A 114 13.61 -19.25 6.23
CA ASP A 114 12.46 -20.15 6.20
C ASP A 114 11.14 -19.43 6.52
N THR A 115 10.02 -20.06 6.20
CA THR A 115 8.67 -19.50 6.43
C THR A 115 8.35 -19.34 7.91
N VAL A 116 8.88 -20.21 8.78
CA VAL A 116 8.63 -20.17 10.24
C VAL A 116 9.17 -18.90 10.87
N SER A 117 10.42 -18.56 10.56
CA SER A 117 11.11 -17.36 11.04
C SER A 117 10.52 -16.10 10.45
N MET A 118 10.14 -16.12 9.17
CA MET A 118 9.43 -15.03 8.51
C MET A 118 8.06 -14.78 9.19
N ASN A 119 7.26 -15.82 9.38
CA ASN A 119 5.92 -15.73 9.98
C ASN A 119 5.98 -15.25 11.44
N LYS A 120 6.96 -15.73 12.21
CA LYS A 120 7.21 -15.26 13.58
C LYS A 120 7.49 -13.76 13.66
N SER A 121 8.00 -13.15 12.58
CA SER A 121 8.33 -11.72 12.56
C SER A 121 7.12 -10.79 12.60
N PHE A 122 5.93 -11.29 12.22
CA PHE A 122 4.69 -10.51 12.22
C PHE A 122 4.05 -10.48 13.61
N GLY A 123 4.05 -11.61 14.33
CA GLY A 123 3.34 -11.74 15.61
C GLY A 123 1.84 -12.08 15.45
N TRP A 124 1.42 -12.45 14.24
CA TRP A 124 0.14 -13.10 13.91
C TRP A 124 0.40 -14.14 12.80
N ALA A 125 -0.56 -15.02 12.52
CA ALA A 125 -0.47 -15.96 11.40
C ALA A 125 -0.51 -15.19 10.08
N ALA A 126 0.65 -15.00 9.45
CA ALA A 126 0.72 -14.55 8.07
C ALA A 126 0.40 -15.72 7.13
N ASP A 127 0.04 -15.44 5.88
CA ASP A 127 -0.15 -16.48 4.87
C ASP A 127 1.15 -17.29 4.73
N GLU A 128 1.10 -18.58 5.05
CA GLU A 128 2.27 -19.46 5.08
C GLU A 128 2.92 -19.64 3.69
N SER A 129 2.22 -19.23 2.62
CA SER A 129 2.65 -19.40 1.24
C SER A 129 3.34 -18.19 0.60
N ALA A 130 3.40 -17.04 1.28
CA ALA A 130 3.94 -15.82 0.69
C ALA A 130 5.48 -15.87 0.58
N MET A 131 6.02 -15.71 -0.63
CA MET A 131 7.47 -15.61 -0.88
C MET A 131 8.05 -14.25 -0.47
N GLY A 132 7.20 -13.24 -0.34
CA GLY A 132 7.53 -11.91 0.17
C GLY A 132 6.32 -11.31 0.88
N VAL A 133 6.59 -10.35 1.78
CA VAL A 133 5.55 -9.56 2.43
C VAL A 133 6.08 -8.18 2.79
N TYR A 134 5.43 -7.16 2.27
CA TYR A 134 5.52 -5.80 2.73
C TYR A 134 4.59 -5.60 3.94
N TRP A 135 5.15 -5.11 5.04
CA TRP A 135 4.34 -4.63 6.15
C TRP A 135 5.01 -3.49 6.90
N ALA A 136 4.28 -2.38 6.98
CA ALA A 136 4.62 -1.20 7.79
C ALA A 136 6.08 -0.75 7.60
N GLY A 137 6.47 -0.49 6.35
CA GLY A 137 7.76 0.11 6.01
C GLY A 137 8.93 -0.88 5.95
N VAL A 138 8.66 -2.18 5.99
CA VAL A 138 9.66 -3.24 5.90
C VAL A 138 9.23 -4.28 4.86
N ILE A 139 10.14 -4.57 3.93
CA ILE A 139 9.98 -5.68 2.98
C ILE A 139 10.63 -6.93 3.61
N ARG A 140 9.89 -8.03 3.63
CA ARG A 140 10.39 -9.33 4.08
C ARG A 140 10.38 -10.27 2.89
N VAL A 141 11.43 -11.06 2.75
CA VAL A 141 11.61 -11.96 1.61
C VAL A 141 12.04 -13.31 2.15
N LEU A 142 11.43 -14.38 1.63
CA LEU A 142 11.85 -15.74 1.87
C LEU A 142 13.08 -16.05 1.01
N SER A 143 14.10 -16.64 1.63
CA SER A 143 15.36 -16.92 0.97
C SER A 143 15.16 -17.74 -0.31
N PRO A 144 15.77 -17.36 -1.44
CA PRO A 144 15.79 -18.16 -2.65
C PRO A 144 16.29 -19.59 -2.42
N ASN A 145 17.21 -19.78 -1.47
CA ASN A 145 17.71 -21.11 -1.07
C ASN A 145 16.60 -22.03 -0.53
N TYR A 146 15.48 -21.48 -0.05
CA TYR A 146 14.39 -22.24 0.56
C TYR A 146 13.43 -22.84 -0.48
N TRP A 147 13.22 -22.18 -1.62
CA TRP A 147 12.14 -22.54 -2.56
C TRP A 147 12.61 -22.73 -4.01
N ILE A 148 13.84 -22.34 -4.36
CA ILE A 148 14.42 -22.62 -5.67
C ILE A 148 15.33 -23.84 -5.57
N GLU A 149 14.91 -24.94 -6.21
CA GLU A 149 15.71 -26.15 -6.33
C GLU A 149 16.35 -26.27 -7.72
N GLY A 150 17.68 -26.21 -7.78
CA GLY A 150 18.45 -26.40 -9.01
C GLY A 150 18.24 -25.30 -10.07
N GLY A 151 18.92 -25.45 -11.21
CA GLY A 151 18.83 -24.49 -12.32
C GLY A 151 19.51 -23.15 -12.06
N ASP A 152 19.13 -22.15 -12.86
CA ASP A 152 19.60 -20.76 -12.72
C ASP A 152 18.74 -20.04 -11.68
N ILE A 153 19.26 -19.98 -10.45
CA ILE A 153 18.60 -19.35 -9.31
C ILE A 153 18.34 -17.87 -9.52
N GLU A 154 19.22 -17.17 -10.24
CA GLU A 154 19.11 -15.73 -10.49
C GLU A 154 18.00 -15.45 -11.50
N ALA A 155 17.97 -16.18 -12.61
CA ALA A 155 16.90 -16.06 -13.59
C ALA A 155 15.53 -16.39 -12.97
N LYS A 156 15.46 -17.46 -12.16
CA LYS A 156 14.20 -17.86 -11.51
C LYS A 156 13.75 -16.87 -10.45
N PHE A 157 14.66 -16.37 -9.61
CA PHE A 157 14.32 -15.33 -8.64
C PHE A 157 13.89 -14.03 -9.32
N LYS A 158 14.50 -13.67 -10.45
CA LYS A 158 14.14 -12.46 -11.19
C LYS A 158 12.76 -12.53 -11.84
N SER A 159 12.36 -13.72 -12.30
CA SER A 159 11.05 -13.97 -12.90
C SER A 159 9.94 -14.12 -11.86
N ASP A 160 10.19 -14.93 -10.82
CA ASP A 160 9.15 -15.43 -9.91
C ASP A 160 9.25 -14.80 -8.51
N GLY A 161 10.30 -14.01 -8.26
CA GLY A 161 10.58 -13.42 -6.96
C GLY A 161 9.72 -12.19 -6.68
N PRO A 162 9.51 -11.85 -5.39
CA PRO A 162 8.44 -10.94 -4.99
C PRO A 162 8.84 -9.46 -5.03
N MET A 163 10.06 -9.12 -5.45
CA MET A 163 10.64 -7.80 -5.16
C MET A 163 9.86 -6.64 -5.80
N ALA A 164 9.45 -6.78 -7.06
CA ALA A 164 8.66 -5.76 -7.75
C ALA A 164 7.30 -5.57 -7.07
N HIS A 165 6.63 -6.67 -6.72
CA HIS A 165 5.34 -6.68 -6.05
C HIS A 165 5.41 -6.02 -4.66
N GLU A 166 6.32 -6.48 -3.80
CA GLU A 166 6.44 -5.96 -2.43
C GLU A 166 6.95 -4.52 -2.38
N TYR A 167 7.81 -4.13 -3.31
CA TYR A 167 8.22 -2.75 -3.40
C TYR A 167 7.07 -1.85 -3.84
N THR A 168 6.21 -2.31 -4.75
CA THR A 168 5.01 -1.57 -5.16
C THR A 168 4.05 -1.38 -3.99
N HIS A 169 3.82 -2.41 -3.17
CA HIS A 169 3.04 -2.27 -1.94
C HIS A 169 3.61 -1.20 -1.00
N LEU A 170 4.94 -1.13 -0.85
CA LEU A 170 5.58 -0.08 -0.07
C LEU A 170 5.24 1.31 -0.61
N ILE A 171 5.35 1.53 -1.92
CA ILE A 171 5.10 2.85 -2.52
C ILE A 171 3.63 3.25 -2.37
N VAL A 172 2.71 2.32 -2.62
CA VAL A 172 1.26 2.51 -2.37
C VAL A 172 1.03 2.91 -0.92
N ASP A 173 1.68 2.22 0.03
CA ASP A 173 1.52 2.52 1.46
C ASP A 173 2.07 3.89 1.86
N TYR A 174 3.18 4.32 1.28
CA TYR A 174 3.76 5.64 1.54
C TYR A 174 2.88 6.76 0.98
N LEU A 175 2.32 6.58 -0.22
CA LEU A 175 1.40 7.53 -0.85
C LEU A 175 0.07 7.61 -0.11
N ALA A 176 -0.60 6.48 0.09
CA ALA A 176 -1.93 6.41 0.69
C ALA A 176 -1.91 6.43 2.22
N GLY A 177 -0.75 6.30 2.86
CA GLY A 177 -0.60 6.37 4.32
C GLY A 177 -1.37 5.28 5.06
N GLY A 178 -1.36 4.04 4.54
CA GLY A 178 -2.10 2.90 5.12
C GLY A 178 -3.61 2.95 4.94
N ASN A 179 -4.13 3.91 4.17
CA ASN A 179 -5.57 4.12 3.97
C ASN A 179 -6.00 3.63 2.58
N TYR A 180 -5.84 2.35 2.33
CA TYR A 180 -6.23 1.70 1.08
C TYR A 180 -6.78 0.30 1.37
N PRO A 181 -7.74 -0.21 0.58
CA PRO A 181 -8.22 -1.57 0.71
C PRO A 181 -7.23 -2.56 0.07
N ARG A 182 -7.28 -3.84 0.51
CA ARG A 182 -6.36 -4.89 0.03
C ARG A 182 -6.43 -5.07 -1.48
N TRP A 183 -7.64 -5.22 -2.04
CA TRP A 183 -7.82 -5.41 -3.49
C TRP A 183 -7.09 -4.35 -4.32
N PHE A 184 -7.09 -3.08 -3.87
CA PHE A 184 -6.50 -2.00 -4.64
C PHE A 184 -4.98 -2.07 -4.63
N THR A 185 -4.37 -2.37 -3.48
CA THR A 185 -2.92 -2.53 -3.41
C THR A 185 -2.45 -3.80 -4.12
N GLU A 186 -3.20 -4.90 -4.06
CA GLU A 186 -2.87 -6.13 -4.79
C GLU A 186 -2.95 -5.93 -6.30
N GLY A 187 -3.97 -5.20 -6.78
CA GLY A 187 -4.11 -4.91 -8.20
C GLY A 187 -2.98 -4.02 -8.73
N ILE A 188 -2.58 -2.99 -7.98
CA ILE A 188 -1.46 -2.11 -8.37
C ILE A 188 -0.14 -2.89 -8.34
N ALA A 189 0.10 -3.69 -7.30
CA ALA A 189 1.33 -4.46 -7.16
C ALA A 189 1.48 -5.51 -8.28
N GLN A 190 0.42 -6.25 -8.61
CA GLN A 190 0.40 -7.17 -9.75
C GLN A 190 0.64 -6.44 -11.09
N ARG A 191 0.04 -5.27 -11.27
CA ARG A 191 0.19 -4.49 -12.51
C ARG A 191 1.63 -4.05 -12.74
N GLU A 192 2.30 -3.59 -11.69
CA GLU A 192 3.71 -3.17 -11.79
C GLU A 192 4.66 -4.38 -11.87
N GLU A 193 4.36 -5.48 -11.15
CA GLU A 193 5.07 -6.76 -11.32
C GLU A 193 5.00 -7.24 -12.77
N ARG A 194 3.80 -7.29 -13.37
CA ARG A 194 3.61 -7.68 -14.78
C ARG A 194 4.44 -6.84 -15.74
N LYS A 195 4.53 -5.53 -15.54
CA LYS A 195 5.35 -4.65 -16.40
C LYS A 195 6.86 -4.93 -16.30
N ILE A 196 7.32 -5.45 -15.16
CA ILE A 196 8.74 -5.65 -14.87
C ILE A 196 9.19 -7.08 -15.20
N THR A 197 8.40 -8.07 -14.80
CA THR A 197 8.74 -9.50 -14.92
C THR A 197 7.99 -10.20 -16.05
N GLY A 198 6.87 -9.65 -16.51
CA GLY A 198 5.94 -10.31 -17.43
C GLY A 198 5.02 -11.33 -16.76
N PHE A 199 5.15 -11.57 -15.45
CA PHE A 199 4.25 -12.46 -14.71
C PHE A 199 2.85 -11.86 -14.61
N GLU A 200 1.82 -12.68 -14.82
CA GLU A 200 0.44 -12.21 -14.78
C GLU A 200 -0.51 -13.32 -14.32
N MET A 201 -1.47 -12.94 -13.49
CA MET A 201 -2.67 -13.71 -13.19
C MET A 201 -3.91 -12.98 -13.71
N ALA A 202 -4.15 -13.07 -15.02
CA ALA A 202 -5.31 -12.46 -15.67
C ALA A 202 -6.62 -13.19 -15.33
N LEU A 203 -7.75 -12.52 -15.51
CA LEU A 203 -9.06 -13.17 -15.56
C LEU A 203 -9.09 -14.20 -16.71
N THR A 204 -9.66 -15.36 -16.44
CA THR A 204 -9.89 -16.44 -17.42
C THR A 204 -11.26 -16.36 -18.08
N GLY A 205 -12.15 -15.50 -17.57
CA GLY A 205 -13.54 -15.34 -18.04
C GLY A 205 -14.51 -16.35 -17.41
N THR A 206 -14.04 -17.17 -16.47
CA THR A 206 -14.87 -18.18 -15.76
C THR A 206 -14.94 -17.96 -14.26
N GLU A 207 -14.25 -16.93 -13.76
CA GLU A 207 -14.20 -16.58 -12.35
C GLU A 207 -15.56 -16.16 -11.81
N GLU A 208 -15.81 -16.50 -10.54
CA GLU A 208 -16.78 -15.79 -9.74
C GLU A 208 -16.29 -14.35 -9.53
N ILE A 209 -17.08 -13.38 -9.98
CA ILE A 209 -16.81 -11.96 -9.74
C ILE A 209 -17.39 -11.57 -8.38
N TYR A 210 -16.52 -11.19 -7.45
CA TYR A 210 -16.92 -10.72 -6.15
C TYR A 210 -17.47 -9.29 -6.22
N PRO A 211 -18.55 -8.98 -5.48
CA PRO A 211 -18.96 -7.60 -5.30
C PRO A 211 -17.81 -6.77 -4.70
N LEU A 212 -17.54 -5.60 -5.25
CA LEU A 212 -16.45 -4.72 -4.83
C LEU A 212 -16.59 -4.35 -3.35
N SER A 213 -17.81 -4.17 -2.87
CA SER A 213 -18.08 -3.95 -1.43
C SER A 213 -17.59 -5.09 -0.51
N LYS A 214 -17.61 -6.34 -0.98
CA LYS A 214 -17.05 -7.48 -0.21
C LYS A 214 -15.53 -7.48 -0.26
N MET A 215 -14.94 -7.19 -1.41
CA MET A 215 -13.49 -7.06 -1.55
C MET A 215 -12.93 -5.91 -0.69
N ASP A 216 -13.66 -4.80 -0.61
CA ASP A 216 -13.27 -3.63 0.19
C ASP A 216 -13.33 -3.92 1.70
N ALA A 217 -14.38 -4.64 2.14
CA ALA A 217 -14.61 -4.89 3.57
C ALA A 217 -13.83 -6.09 4.15
N GLY A 218 -13.52 -7.11 3.36
CA GLY A 218 -13.04 -8.39 3.87
C GLY A 218 -12.28 -9.24 2.87
N TYR A 219 -11.39 -8.62 2.08
CA TYR A 219 -10.60 -9.28 1.04
C TYR A 219 -9.97 -10.61 1.47
N ASP A 220 -9.23 -10.62 2.59
CA ASP A 220 -8.48 -11.80 3.07
C ASP A 220 -9.41 -12.93 3.59
N LEU A 221 -10.72 -12.67 3.68
CA LEU A 221 -11.74 -13.64 4.11
C LEU A 221 -12.53 -14.22 2.93
N LEU A 222 -12.23 -13.80 1.69
CA LEU A 222 -12.91 -14.32 0.51
C LEU A 222 -12.54 -15.80 0.27
N PRO A 223 -13.50 -16.67 -0.07
CA PRO A 223 -13.23 -18.11 -0.23
C PRO A 223 -12.23 -18.44 -1.35
N ASN A 224 -12.29 -17.72 -2.47
CA ASN A 224 -11.38 -17.91 -3.60
C ASN A 224 -10.44 -16.71 -3.73
N GLN A 225 -9.33 -16.75 -2.99
CA GLN A 225 -8.30 -15.71 -3.03
C GLN A 225 -7.73 -15.51 -4.43
N SER A 226 -7.53 -16.57 -5.21
CA SER A 226 -7.04 -16.47 -6.58
C SER A 226 -7.99 -15.68 -7.50
N ALA A 227 -9.30 -15.86 -7.36
CA ALA A 227 -10.29 -15.07 -8.10
C ALA A 227 -10.27 -13.60 -7.67
N ALA A 228 -10.19 -13.33 -6.37
CA ALA A 228 -10.07 -11.96 -5.84
C ALA A 228 -8.78 -11.27 -6.34
N TYR A 229 -7.68 -12.01 -6.45
CA TYR A 229 -6.40 -11.52 -6.94
C TYR A 229 -6.46 -11.14 -8.42
N ARG A 230 -6.98 -12.05 -9.27
CA ARG A 230 -7.20 -11.78 -10.71
C ARG A 230 -8.15 -10.61 -10.94
N GLN A 231 -9.24 -10.54 -10.18
CA GLN A 231 -10.21 -9.45 -10.27
C GLN A 231 -9.58 -8.11 -9.85
N SER A 232 -8.70 -8.10 -8.85
CA SER A 232 -8.00 -6.90 -8.41
C SER A 232 -7.12 -6.30 -9.51
N LEU A 233 -6.34 -7.13 -10.21
CA LEU A 233 -5.55 -6.71 -11.37
C LEU A 233 -6.45 -6.15 -12.46
N ALA A 234 -7.51 -6.88 -12.83
CA ALA A 234 -8.44 -6.46 -13.89
C ALA A 234 -9.14 -5.12 -13.57
N MET A 235 -9.52 -4.88 -12.31
CA MET A 235 -10.12 -3.61 -11.91
C MET A 235 -9.11 -2.45 -11.97
N VAL A 236 -7.86 -2.65 -11.56
CA VAL A 236 -6.84 -1.59 -11.64
C VAL A 236 -6.45 -1.31 -13.10
N ASP A 237 -6.34 -2.33 -13.93
CA ASP A 237 -6.13 -2.15 -15.37
C ASP A 237 -7.30 -1.38 -16.00
N PHE A 238 -8.54 -1.78 -15.72
CA PHE A 238 -9.72 -1.06 -16.19
C PHE A 238 -9.73 0.41 -15.73
N LEU A 239 -9.39 0.67 -14.46
CA LEU A 239 -9.26 2.03 -13.93
C LEU A 239 -8.26 2.86 -14.77
N VAL A 240 -7.07 2.32 -15.02
CA VAL A 240 -6.03 3.04 -15.76
C VAL A 240 -6.37 3.18 -17.25
N GLU A 241 -6.91 2.15 -17.88
CA GLU A 241 -7.31 2.19 -19.29
C GLU A 241 -8.43 3.22 -19.52
N ARG A 242 -9.41 3.28 -18.61
CA ARG A 242 -10.60 4.12 -18.76
C ARG A 242 -10.38 5.56 -18.30
N TYR A 243 -9.58 5.77 -17.26
CA TYR A 243 -9.42 7.05 -16.56
C TYR A 243 -7.98 7.60 -16.55
N GLY A 244 -7.00 6.81 -16.96
CA GLY A 244 -5.59 7.21 -17.07
C GLY A 244 -4.77 7.02 -15.79
N GLU A 245 -3.45 7.02 -15.95
CA GLU A 245 -2.47 6.88 -14.84
C GLU A 245 -2.59 8.02 -13.82
N ASP A 246 -2.94 9.23 -14.27
CA ASP A 246 -3.10 10.39 -13.39
C ASP A 246 -4.27 10.20 -12.43
N ALA A 247 -5.34 9.50 -12.83
CA ALA A 247 -6.44 9.17 -11.95
C ALA A 247 -6.00 8.21 -10.84
N LEU A 248 -5.24 7.16 -11.18
CA LEU A 248 -4.68 6.22 -10.19
C LEU A 248 -3.82 6.96 -9.16
N LYS A 249 -2.90 7.82 -9.61
CA LYS A 249 -2.03 8.62 -8.72
C LYS A 249 -2.85 9.59 -7.85
N GLN A 250 -3.87 10.23 -8.41
CA GLN A 250 -4.73 11.16 -7.67
C GLN A 250 -5.57 10.43 -6.60
N ILE A 251 -6.08 9.22 -6.89
CA ILE A 251 -6.75 8.37 -5.91
C ILE A 251 -5.81 8.07 -4.73
N LEU A 252 -4.59 7.58 -5.00
CA LEU A 252 -3.59 7.30 -3.97
C LEU A 252 -3.25 8.55 -3.12
N ALA A 253 -3.10 9.71 -3.76
CA ALA A 253 -2.84 10.97 -3.09
C ALA A 253 -4.02 11.40 -2.18
N ASP A 254 -5.26 11.21 -2.64
CA ASP A 254 -6.46 11.54 -1.86
C ASP A 254 -6.65 10.60 -0.67
N LEU A 255 -6.40 9.30 -0.85
CA LEU A 255 -6.33 8.34 0.25
C LEU A 255 -5.28 8.78 1.29
N GLY A 256 -4.11 9.25 0.85
CA GLY A 256 -3.06 9.80 1.71
C GLY A 256 -3.43 11.06 2.50
N LYS A 257 -4.47 11.78 2.07
CA LYS A 257 -5.07 12.92 2.79
C LYS A 257 -6.20 12.50 3.73
N GLY A 258 -6.53 11.22 3.80
CA GLY A 258 -7.58 10.68 4.68
C GLY A 258 -8.98 10.63 4.07
N ASN A 259 -9.09 10.68 2.73
CA ASN A 259 -10.35 10.39 2.04
C ASN A 259 -10.76 8.93 2.23
N SER A 260 -12.06 8.62 2.17
CA SER A 260 -12.50 7.24 1.92
C SER A 260 -12.19 6.82 0.48
N MET A 261 -12.23 5.52 0.19
CA MET A 261 -12.09 5.00 -1.18
C MET A 261 -13.15 5.59 -2.12
N ASP A 262 -14.42 5.59 -1.69
CA ASP A 262 -15.52 6.28 -2.41
C ASP A 262 -15.23 7.76 -2.66
N GLY A 263 -14.72 8.47 -1.65
CA GLY A 263 -14.39 9.89 -1.76
C GLY A 263 -13.23 10.13 -2.73
N ALA A 264 -12.21 9.28 -2.72
CA ALA A 264 -11.08 9.37 -3.64
C ALA A 264 -11.51 9.09 -5.08
N PHE A 265 -12.36 8.09 -5.30
CA PHE A 265 -12.95 7.78 -6.61
C PHE A 265 -13.79 8.95 -7.11
N THR A 266 -14.70 9.46 -6.27
CA THR A 266 -15.57 10.58 -6.66
C THR A 266 -14.77 11.83 -7.04
N ASN A 267 -13.70 12.16 -6.30
CA ASN A 267 -12.86 13.31 -6.60
C ASN A 267 -12.05 13.13 -7.89
N SER A 268 -11.54 11.92 -8.13
CA SER A 268 -10.57 11.66 -9.20
C SER A 268 -11.20 11.28 -10.53
N ILE A 269 -12.29 10.51 -10.50
CA ILE A 269 -12.92 9.94 -11.70
C ILE A 269 -14.40 10.31 -11.82
N GLY A 270 -14.95 11.09 -10.88
CA GLY A 270 -16.30 11.64 -10.94
C GLY A 270 -17.42 10.66 -10.54
N ILE A 271 -17.09 9.42 -10.21
CA ILE A 271 -18.03 8.37 -9.77
C ILE A 271 -17.54 7.73 -8.48
N ASN A 272 -18.45 7.14 -7.70
CA ASN A 272 -18.11 6.38 -6.49
C ASN A 272 -17.75 4.92 -6.82
N MET A 273 -17.41 4.10 -5.82
CA MET A 273 -17.04 2.70 -6.03
C MET A 273 -18.18 1.88 -6.67
N GLN A 274 -19.44 2.15 -6.32
CA GLN A 274 -20.58 1.45 -6.90
C GLN A 274 -20.72 1.75 -8.40
N GLY A 275 -20.55 3.01 -8.79
CA GLY A 275 -20.53 3.41 -10.20
C GLY A 275 -19.38 2.75 -10.95
N PHE A 276 -18.18 2.76 -10.36
CA PHE A 276 -17.01 2.11 -10.93
C PHE A 276 -17.19 0.60 -11.11
N GLU A 277 -17.74 -0.09 -10.10
CA GLU A 277 -18.09 -1.50 -10.18
C GLU A 277 -19.06 -1.77 -11.33
N ALA A 278 -20.10 -0.94 -11.49
CA ALA A 278 -21.07 -1.11 -12.58
C ALA A 278 -20.43 -0.95 -13.96
N GLU A 279 -19.51 0.00 -14.13
CA GLU A 279 -18.76 0.18 -15.39
C GLU A 279 -17.80 -0.98 -15.67
N PHE A 280 -17.06 -1.43 -14.66
CA PHE A 280 -16.16 -2.58 -14.77
C PHE A 280 -16.92 -3.86 -15.13
N LEU A 281 -18.06 -4.12 -14.47
CA LEU A 281 -18.91 -5.27 -14.78
C LEU A 281 -19.52 -5.20 -16.18
N HIS A 282 -19.63 -4.01 -16.77
CA HIS A 282 -20.05 -3.85 -18.16
C HIS A 282 -18.91 -4.12 -19.14
N SER A 283 -17.66 -3.80 -18.80
CA SER A 283 -16.51 -3.98 -19.70
C SER A 283 -16.04 -5.43 -19.83
N ILE A 284 -16.37 -6.30 -18.86
CA ILE A 284 -15.97 -7.72 -18.86
C ILE A 284 -17.08 -8.68 -19.35
N LYS A 285 -18.18 -8.13 -19.86
CA LYS A 285 -19.27 -8.90 -20.51
C LYS A 285 -19.07 -8.96 -22.01
#